data_AF-A0A1I7CRD5-F1
#
_entry.id   AF-A0A1I7CRD5-F1
#
_cell.length_a   1.000
_cell.length_b   1.000
_cell.length_c   1.000
_cell.angle_alpha   90.00
_cell.angle_beta   90.00
_cell.angle_gamma   90.00
#
_symmetry.space_group_name_H-M   'P 1'
#
loop_
_entity.id
_entity.type
_entity.pdbx_description
1 polymer ?
#
loop_
_entity_poly.entity_id
_entity_poly.type
_entity_poly.pdbx_seq_one_letter_code
_entity_poly.pdbx_strand_id
1 'polypeptide(L)'
;MRKVLQAMLAIAFLASCGGGVERRPPVVPATVDPETNLLVYPRYGDSKPHPWAGRAPYSYPIHGIDVSRYQGDIDWRQVKSAGINFAFIKATEGGDFIDPMFKDHWAGARRAGVRYGAYHFYYFCRPAHEQARWFIQNVPRGTSDLPHVLDMEWNHQSRTCRLRPDGDTIRAEAEMFLDMLEAHYGRRPVVYTTVDFFAHSGIDRLRNTEFWLRSVAGHPRQVYPGAFWTFWQYTGTGIVPGVTGPVDLNVFRASPEIWQRWAR
;
A
#
# COMPACT_ATOMS: atom_id res chain seq x y z
N MET A 1 71.42 37.08 -23.38
CA MET A 1 70.24 36.29 -23.80
C MET A 1 69.99 35.19 -22.78
N ARG A 2 68.80 35.17 -22.14
CA ARG A 2 68.03 34.02 -21.57
C ARG A 2 68.78 33.07 -20.60
N LYS A 3 68.27 32.64 -19.44
CA LYS A 3 66.97 32.68 -18.73
C LYS A 3 67.27 32.20 -17.29
N VAL A 4 66.73 32.85 -16.27
CA VAL A 4 66.72 32.35 -14.89
C VAL A 4 65.48 31.48 -14.69
N LEU A 5 65.68 30.30 -14.12
CA LEU A 5 64.69 29.24 -13.89
C LEU A 5 63.81 29.61 -12.68
N GLN A 6 62.50 29.79 -12.88
CA GLN A 6 61.53 29.89 -11.77
C GLN A 6 60.95 28.50 -11.49
N ALA A 7 61.11 28.04 -10.26
CA ALA A 7 60.44 26.85 -9.73
C ALA A 7 59.00 27.21 -9.35
N MET A 8 58.01 26.57 -9.97
CA MET A 8 56.60 26.63 -9.57
C MET A 8 56.31 25.53 -8.57
N LEU A 9 55.90 25.93 -7.36
CA LEU A 9 55.36 25.07 -6.32
C LEU A 9 53.87 24.85 -6.60
N ALA A 10 53.48 23.63 -6.99
CA ALA A 10 52.08 23.27 -7.23
C ALA A 10 51.38 23.00 -5.88
N ILE A 11 50.46 23.89 -5.49
CA ILE A 11 49.53 23.67 -4.38
C ILE A 11 48.34 22.90 -4.92
N ALA A 12 48.23 21.62 -4.55
CA ALA A 12 47.07 20.80 -4.84
C ALA A 12 45.90 21.22 -3.93
N PHE A 13 44.90 21.90 -4.50
CA PHE A 13 43.61 22.08 -3.84
C PHE A 13 42.85 20.75 -3.85
N LEU A 14 42.73 20.12 -2.67
CA LEU A 14 41.77 19.05 -2.45
C LEU A 14 40.35 19.65 -2.45
N ALA A 15 39.66 19.51 -3.58
CA ALA A 15 38.24 19.74 -3.66
C ALA A 15 37.52 18.70 -2.80
N SER A 16 37.00 19.13 -1.65
CA SER A 16 36.06 18.37 -0.85
C SER A 16 34.78 18.17 -1.65
N CYS A 17 34.56 16.96 -2.15
CA CYS A 17 33.27 16.55 -2.71
C CYS A 17 32.26 16.52 -1.55
N GLY A 18 31.50 17.61 -1.40
CA GLY A 18 30.32 17.65 -0.55
C GLY A 18 29.34 16.58 -1.02
N GLY A 19 29.26 15.48 -0.28
CA GLY A 19 28.18 14.51 -0.42
C GLY A 19 26.86 15.25 -0.27
N GLY A 20 26.06 15.29 -1.33
CA GLY A 20 24.74 15.89 -1.31
C GLY A 20 23.95 15.28 -0.16
N VAL A 21 23.62 16.09 0.84
CA VAL A 21 22.62 15.72 1.84
C VAL A 21 21.33 15.53 1.06
N GLU A 22 20.98 14.27 0.79
CA GLU A 22 19.69 13.90 0.22
C GLU A 22 18.63 14.44 1.17
N ARG A 23 18.05 15.61 0.83
CA ARG A 23 17.10 16.30 1.69
C ARG A 23 15.87 15.42 1.78
N ARG A 24 15.74 14.70 2.90
CA ARG A 24 14.51 13.97 3.24
C ARG A 24 13.33 14.94 3.07
N PRO A 25 12.28 14.56 2.32
CA PRO A 25 11.14 15.42 2.13
C PRO A 25 10.53 15.79 3.50
N PRO A 26 10.09 17.05 3.69
CA PRO A 26 9.58 17.48 4.98
C PRO A 26 8.29 16.72 5.32
N VAL A 27 8.18 16.30 6.59
CA VAL A 27 6.92 15.82 7.14
C VAL A 27 5.99 17.03 7.27
N VAL A 28 4.77 16.92 6.73
CA VAL A 28 3.75 17.98 6.81
C VAL A 28 2.59 17.43 7.65
N PRO A 29 2.25 18.09 8.77
CA PRO A 29 1.09 17.71 9.57
C PRO A 29 -0.18 17.75 8.73
N ALA A 30 -1.10 16.82 9.00
CA ALA A 30 -2.42 16.84 8.39
C ALA A 30 -3.21 18.10 8.81
N THR A 31 -4.13 18.54 7.95
CA THR A 31 -5.09 19.60 8.24
C THR A 31 -6.49 19.02 8.46
N VAL A 32 -7.35 19.69 9.21
CA VAL A 32 -8.74 19.25 9.40
C VAL A 32 -9.58 19.70 8.20
N ASP A 33 -10.26 18.76 7.56
CA ASP A 33 -11.28 19.05 6.56
C ASP A 33 -12.56 19.57 7.22
N PRO A 34 -13.10 20.74 6.82
CA PRO A 34 -14.20 21.38 7.54
C PRO A 34 -15.54 20.66 7.39
N GLU A 35 -15.74 19.89 6.32
CA GLU A 35 -17.02 19.20 6.05
C GLU A 35 -17.07 17.82 6.70
N THR A 36 -15.96 17.09 6.67
CA THR A 36 -15.88 15.69 7.11
C THR A 36 -15.18 15.52 8.45
N ASN A 37 -14.53 16.57 8.97
CA ASN A 37 -13.68 16.57 10.17
C ASN A 37 -12.54 15.54 10.11
N LEU A 38 -12.13 15.13 8.91
CA LEU A 38 -11.02 14.21 8.71
C LEU A 38 -9.69 14.97 8.68
N LEU A 39 -8.63 14.31 9.14
CA LEU A 39 -7.27 14.79 8.93
C LEU A 39 -6.85 14.45 7.50
N VAL A 40 -6.58 15.48 6.69
CA VAL A 40 -6.32 15.36 5.26
C VAL A 40 -4.98 15.96 4.85
N TYR A 41 -4.49 15.53 3.68
CA TYR A 41 -3.22 15.94 3.08
C TYR A 41 -1.98 15.79 4.00
N PRO A 42 -1.84 14.72 4.80
CA PRO A 42 -0.59 14.49 5.52
C PRO A 42 0.55 14.24 4.52
N ARG A 43 1.76 14.66 4.87
CA ARG A 43 2.99 14.21 4.22
C ARG A 43 3.85 13.48 5.23
N TYR A 44 3.99 12.17 5.03
CA TYR A 44 4.81 11.31 5.87
C TYR A 44 6.28 11.33 5.46
N GLY A 45 7.15 10.83 6.33
CA GLY A 45 8.53 10.55 5.97
C GLY A 45 8.62 9.35 5.03
N ASP A 46 9.71 9.25 4.29
CA ASP A 46 10.04 8.09 3.47
C ASP A 46 11.57 7.92 3.49
N SER A 47 12.04 6.71 3.78
CA SER A 47 13.48 6.41 3.83
C SER A 47 14.11 6.23 2.44
N LYS A 48 13.31 6.00 1.40
CA LYS A 48 13.75 5.91 -0.01
C LYS A 48 12.73 6.62 -0.92
N PRO A 49 12.61 7.95 -0.79
CA PRO A 49 11.57 8.71 -1.48
C PRO A 49 11.75 8.67 -3.00
N HIS A 50 10.64 8.52 -3.72
CA HIS A 50 10.62 8.73 -5.17
C HIS A 50 10.40 10.21 -5.53
N PRO A 51 11.21 10.80 -6.43
CA PRO A 51 10.99 12.17 -6.91
C PRO A 51 9.82 12.21 -7.91
N TRP A 52 8.64 12.56 -7.41
CA TRP A 52 7.42 12.65 -8.22
C TRP A 52 7.44 13.79 -9.24
N ALA A 53 7.19 13.47 -10.51
CA ALA A 53 6.89 14.45 -11.55
C ALA A 53 5.37 14.64 -11.69
N GLY A 54 4.89 15.89 -11.66
CA GLY A 54 3.47 16.21 -11.78
C GLY A 54 2.68 15.91 -10.50
N ARG A 55 1.57 15.16 -10.61
CA ARG A 55 0.69 14.89 -9.48
C ARG A 55 1.29 13.82 -8.56
N ALA A 56 1.72 14.25 -7.37
CA ALA A 56 2.32 13.38 -6.36
C ALA A 56 1.27 12.76 -5.40
N PRO A 57 1.60 11.71 -4.63
CA PRO A 57 0.67 11.08 -3.68
C PRO A 57 0.12 12.05 -2.63
N TYR A 58 0.95 12.93 -2.10
CA TYR A 58 0.55 13.93 -1.09
C TYR A 58 -0.39 15.04 -1.64
N SER A 59 -0.77 14.99 -2.92
CA SER A 59 -1.85 15.81 -3.48
C SER A 59 -3.24 15.16 -3.33
N TYR A 60 -3.31 13.98 -2.73
CA TYR A 60 -4.55 13.28 -2.41
C TYR A 60 -4.88 13.50 -0.93
N PRO A 61 -6.15 13.76 -0.57
CA PRO A 61 -6.50 14.13 0.80
C PRO A 61 -6.42 12.95 1.77
N ILE A 62 -6.81 11.77 1.32
CA ILE A 62 -7.08 10.62 2.19
C ILE A 62 -5.92 9.64 2.10
N HIS A 63 -5.16 9.55 3.17
CA HIS A 63 -4.03 8.65 3.31
C HIS A 63 -4.34 7.47 4.25
N GLY A 64 -3.69 6.34 3.99
CA GLY A 64 -3.80 5.13 4.79
C GLY A 64 -2.51 4.33 4.80
N ILE A 65 -2.51 3.25 5.57
CA ILE A 65 -1.44 2.25 5.61
C ILE A 65 -1.97 0.87 5.24
N ASP A 66 -1.07 -0.05 4.93
CA ASP A 66 -1.36 -1.46 5.00
C ASP A 66 -0.29 -2.17 5.83
N VAL A 67 -0.73 -3.14 6.63
CA VAL A 67 0.10 -3.71 7.70
C VAL A 67 -0.09 -5.22 7.79
N SER A 68 0.94 -5.88 8.32
CA SER A 68 1.00 -7.30 8.60
C SER A 68 1.83 -7.52 9.87
N ARG A 69 2.14 -8.78 10.19
CA ARG A 69 3.10 -9.12 11.25
C ARG A 69 4.44 -8.38 11.17
N TYR A 70 4.86 -7.92 9.99
CA TYR A 70 6.17 -7.27 9.81
C TYR A 70 6.24 -5.88 10.45
N GLN A 71 5.10 -5.23 10.72
CA GLN A 71 5.06 -3.93 11.40
C GLN A 71 5.09 -4.06 12.93
N GLY A 72 5.00 -5.28 13.47
CA GLY A 72 5.02 -5.52 14.92
C GLY A 72 3.93 -4.74 15.66
N ASP A 73 4.26 -4.25 16.86
CA ASP A 73 3.35 -3.43 17.67
C ASP A 73 3.16 -2.04 17.07
N ILE A 74 1.90 -1.60 17.01
CA ILE A 74 1.51 -0.29 16.45
C ILE A 74 0.75 0.51 17.51
N ASP A 75 1.18 1.76 17.72
CA ASP A 75 0.39 2.76 18.44
C ASP A 75 -0.67 3.35 17.49
N TRP A 76 -1.83 2.69 17.46
CA TRP A 76 -2.94 3.07 16.60
C TRP A 76 -3.51 4.46 16.91
N ARG A 77 -3.39 4.96 18.15
CA ARG A 77 -3.85 6.31 18.49
C ARG A 77 -2.92 7.35 17.89
N GLN A 78 -1.62 7.11 17.94
CA GLN A 78 -0.63 7.97 17.29
C GLN A 78 -0.77 7.92 15.76
N VAL A 79 -0.99 6.73 15.17
CA VAL A 79 -1.29 6.55 13.75
C VAL A 79 -2.52 7.37 13.33
N LYS A 80 -3.63 7.28 14.07
CA LYS A 80 -4.84 8.06 13.79
C LYS A 80 -4.57 9.56 13.87
N SER A 81 -3.88 10.00 14.93
CA SER A 81 -3.55 11.41 15.17
C SER A 81 -2.58 11.97 14.12
N ALA A 82 -1.79 11.11 13.47
CA ALA A 82 -0.92 11.45 12.35
C ALA A 82 -1.67 11.56 11.00
N GLY A 83 -3.00 11.44 10.99
CA GLY A 83 -3.82 11.61 9.80
C GLY A 83 -4.02 10.35 8.96
N ILE A 84 -3.74 9.16 9.50
CA ILE A 84 -4.11 7.91 8.84
C ILE A 84 -5.61 7.69 8.96
N ASN A 85 -6.28 7.69 7.81
CA ASN A 85 -7.73 7.57 7.70
C ASN A 85 -8.19 6.12 7.53
N PHE A 86 -7.33 5.28 6.96
CA PHE A 86 -7.62 3.86 6.76
C PHE A 86 -6.42 2.93 6.93
N ALA A 87 -6.72 1.66 7.21
CA ALA A 87 -5.75 0.58 7.23
C ALA A 87 -6.29 -0.69 6.55
N PHE A 88 -5.52 -1.29 5.66
CA PHE A 88 -5.72 -2.68 5.24
C PHE A 88 -4.81 -3.59 6.06
N ILE A 89 -5.37 -4.61 6.70
CA ILE A 89 -4.66 -5.43 7.69
C ILE A 89 -4.59 -6.86 7.18
N LYS A 90 -3.39 -7.45 7.10
CA LYS A 90 -3.24 -8.84 6.67
C LYS A 90 -4.00 -9.74 7.62
N ALA A 91 -4.90 -10.55 7.09
CA ALA A 91 -5.61 -11.56 7.87
C ALA A 91 -5.07 -12.95 7.62
N THR A 92 -5.04 -13.36 6.36
CA THR A 92 -4.68 -14.73 5.98
C THR A 92 -3.84 -14.79 4.71
N GLU A 93 -3.18 -15.91 4.52
CA GLU A 93 -2.43 -16.26 3.31
C GLU A 93 -2.73 -17.72 2.96
N GLY A 94 -3.01 -18.01 1.70
CA GLY A 94 -3.33 -19.38 1.28
C GLY A 94 -4.53 -19.99 2.02
N GLY A 95 -4.44 -21.28 2.33
CA GLY A 95 -5.54 -22.03 2.95
C GLY A 95 -5.31 -22.41 4.42
N ASP A 96 -4.20 -21.96 5.01
CA ASP A 96 -3.71 -22.49 6.29
C ASP A 96 -2.92 -21.49 7.15
N PHE A 97 -2.64 -20.27 6.65
CA PHE A 97 -1.91 -19.26 7.41
C PHE A 97 -2.81 -18.12 7.88
N ILE A 98 -2.68 -17.75 9.15
CA ILE A 98 -3.27 -16.56 9.75
C ILE A 98 -2.11 -15.65 10.16
N ASP A 99 -2.20 -14.36 9.84
CA ASP A 99 -1.22 -13.40 10.29
C ASP A 99 -1.29 -13.26 11.82
N PRO A 100 -0.18 -13.51 12.56
CA PRO A 100 -0.20 -13.53 14.01
C PRO A 100 -0.54 -12.17 14.63
N MET A 101 -0.35 -11.05 13.91
CA MET A 101 -0.70 -9.72 14.39
C MET A 101 -2.11 -9.28 13.98
N PHE A 102 -2.82 -10.07 13.16
CA PHE A 102 -4.13 -9.70 12.63
C PHE A 102 -5.09 -9.25 13.73
N LYS A 103 -5.26 -10.06 14.79
CA LYS A 103 -6.21 -9.78 15.87
C LYS A 103 -5.88 -8.47 16.61
N ASP A 104 -4.61 -8.21 16.87
CA ASP A 104 -4.16 -7.04 17.61
C ASP A 104 -4.26 -5.78 16.77
N HIS A 105 -3.86 -5.85 15.49
CA HIS A 105 -4.03 -4.76 14.53
C HIS A 105 -5.51 -4.46 14.27
N TRP A 106 -6.35 -5.48 14.10
CA TRP A 106 -7.80 -5.35 13.90
C TRP A 106 -8.46 -4.62 15.07
N ALA A 107 -8.17 -5.06 16.30
CA ALA A 107 -8.73 -4.44 17.49
C ALA A 107 -8.15 -3.05 17.75
N GLY A 108 -6.86 -2.84 17.46
CA GLY A 108 -6.16 -1.58 17.60
C GLY A 108 -6.74 -0.48 16.68
N ALA A 109 -6.86 -0.78 15.39
CA ALA A 109 -7.46 0.13 14.40
C ALA A 109 -8.89 0.52 14.80
N ARG A 110 -9.71 -0.49 15.18
CA ARG A 110 -11.08 -0.26 15.67
C ARG A 110 -11.12 0.70 16.87
N ARG A 111 -10.31 0.45 17.91
CA ARG A 111 -10.28 1.28 19.12
C ARG A 111 -9.81 2.72 18.84
N ALA A 112 -8.97 2.91 17.84
CA ALA A 112 -8.46 4.23 17.45
C ALA A 112 -9.39 4.98 16.47
N GLY A 113 -10.44 4.34 15.94
CA GLY A 113 -11.31 4.95 14.93
C GLY A 113 -10.62 5.15 13.58
N VAL A 114 -9.65 4.30 13.25
CA VAL A 114 -9.10 4.17 11.89
C VAL A 114 -10.02 3.24 11.12
N ARG A 115 -10.51 3.63 9.95
CA ARG A 115 -11.36 2.76 9.13
C ARG A 115 -10.54 1.59 8.61
N TYR A 116 -11.08 0.38 8.65
CA TYR A 116 -10.25 -0.80 8.41
C TYR A 116 -10.94 -1.90 7.62
N GLY A 117 -10.13 -2.66 6.89
CA GLY A 117 -10.51 -3.86 6.14
C GLY A 117 -9.39 -4.89 6.19
N ALA A 118 -9.72 -6.16 6.02
CA ALA A 118 -8.74 -7.24 6.01
C ALA A 118 -8.28 -7.53 4.58
N TYR A 119 -7.03 -7.96 4.40
CA TYR A 119 -6.56 -8.49 3.12
C TYR A 119 -6.12 -9.94 3.21
N HIS A 120 -6.29 -10.64 2.09
CA HIS A 120 -5.87 -12.03 1.87
C HIS A 120 -4.72 -12.07 0.87
N PHE A 121 -3.57 -12.61 1.25
CA PHE A 121 -2.45 -12.83 0.32
C PHE A 121 -2.66 -14.15 -0.44
N TYR A 122 -2.91 -14.07 -1.74
CA TYR A 122 -3.28 -15.22 -2.55
C TYR A 122 -2.09 -16.17 -2.81
N TYR A 123 -2.34 -17.47 -2.70
CA TYR A 123 -1.34 -18.52 -2.88
C TYR A 123 -1.74 -19.48 -4.01
N PHE A 124 -1.12 -19.34 -5.18
CA PHE A 124 -1.51 -20.04 -6.42
C PHE A 124 -1.51 -21.58 -6.35
N CYS A 125 -0.82 -22.18 -5.38
CA CYS A 125 -0.78 -23.64 -5.23
C CYS A 125 -1.91 -24.17 -4.33
N ARG A 126 -2.96 -23.37 -4.13
CA ARG A 126 -4.22 -23.73 -3.48
C ARG A 126 -5.39 -23.13 -4.27
N PRO A 127 -6.52 -23.84 -4.41
CA PRO A 127 -7.66 -23.30 -5.15
C PRO A 127 -8.34 -22.16 -4.39
N ALA A 128 -8.92 -21.19 -5.11
CA ALA A 128 -9.53 -19.97 -4.55
C ALA A 128 -10.62 -20.27 -3.52
N HIS A 129 -11.44 -21.30 -3.75
CA HIS A 129 -12.53 -21.62 -2.83
C HIS A 129 -12.04 -22.08 -1.45
N GLU A 130 -10.88 -22.75 -1.36
CA GLU A 130 -10.27 -23.10 -0.07
C GLU A 130 -9.78 -21.84 0.63
N GLN A 131 -9.09 -20.97 -0.10
CA GLN A 131 -8.55 -19.71 0.41
C GLN A 131 -9.66 -18.76 0.87
N ALA A 132 -10.76 -18.66 0.11
CA ALA A 132 -11.92 -17.85 0.46
C ALA A 132 -12.62 -18.37 1.73
N ARG A 133 -12.80 -19.70 1.86
CA ARG A 133 -13.34 -20.29 3.09
C ARG A 133 -12.42 -20.01 4.28
N TRP A 134 -11.11 -20.12 4.08
CA TRP A 134 -10.12 -19.83 5.12
C TRP A 134 -10.19 -18.38 5.59
N PHE A 135 -10.28 -17.44 4.65
CA PHE A 135 -10.48 -16.02 4.97
C PHE A 135 -11.79 -15.80 5.75
N ILE A 136 -12.91 -16.35 5.26
CA ILE A 136 -14.23 -16.23 5.88
C ILE A 136 -14.25 -16.77 7.31
N GLN A 137 -13.59 -17.90 7.57
CA GLN A 137 -13.51 -18.49 8.90
C GLN A 137 -12.76 -17.63 9.91
N ASN A 138 -11.82 -16.79 9.45
CA ASN A 138 -10.89 -16.06 10.31
C ASN A 138 -11.15 -14.55 10.39
N VAL A 139 -11.94 -13.98 9.47
CA VAL A 139 -12.24 -12.55 9.44
C VAL A 139 -13.70 -12.28 9.85
N PRO A 140 -13.94 -11.60 10.99
CA PRO A 140 -15.27 -11.43 11.54
C PRO A 140 -16.14 -10.49 10.69
N ARG A 141 -17.35 -10.95 10.37
CA ARG A 141 -18.36 -10.17 9.64
C ARG A 141 -18.87 -8.98 10.46
N GLY A 142 -19.22 -7.88 9.79
CA GLY A 142 -19.94 -6.74 10.37
C GLY A 142 -19.11 -5.86 11.31
N THR A 143 -17.78 -6.05 11.34
CA THR A 143 -16.90 -5.23 12.18
C THR A 143 -16.04 -4.25 11.37
N SER A 144 -15.80 -4.52 10.08
CA SER A 144 -15.00 -3.66 9.20
C SER A 144 -15.81 -2.51 8.60
N ASP A 145 -15.15 -1.38 8.40
CA ASP A 145 -15.71 -0.23 7.67
C ASP A 145 -15.50 -0.36 6.15
N LEU A 146 -14.49 -1.11 5.73
CA LEU A 146 -14.06 -1.19 4.33
C LEU A 146 -14.40 -2.57 3.75
N PRO A 147 -14.57 -2.67 2.41
CA PRO A 147 -14.49 -3.97 1.74
C PRO A 147 -13.15 -4.63 2.05
N HIS A 148 -13.14 -5.96 2.07
CA HIS A 148 -11.89 -6.71 2.17
C HIS A 148 -11.10 -6.63 0.88
N VAL A 149 -9.86 -7.13 0.92
CA VAL A 149 -8.95 -7.07 -0.22
C VAL A 149 -8.48 -8.47 -0.58
N LEU A 150 -8.49 -8.75 -1.88
CA LEU A 150 -7.74 -9.85 -2.46
C LEU A 150 -6.39 -9.30 -2.95
N ASP A 151 -5.30 -9.68 -2.28
CA ASP A 151 -3.94 -9.38 -2.71
C ASP A 151 -3.47 -10.48 -3.66
N MET A 152 -3.36 -10.14 -4.95
CA MET A 152 -2.83 -11.01 -6.00
C MET A 152 -1.59 -10.40 -6.63
N GLU A 153 -0.45 -10.96 -6.26
CA GLU A 153 0.85 -10.63 -6.80
C GLU A 153 1.77 -11.85 -6.94
N TRP A 154 2.90 -11.68 -7.63
CA TRP A 154 3.91 -12.72 -7.69
C TRP A 154 4.71 -12.78 -6.39
N ASN A 155 4.53 -13.85 -5.61
CA ASN A 155 5.39 -14.11 -4.46
C ASN A 155 6.72 -14.76 -4.90
N HIS A 156 7.69 -13.92 -5.28
CA HIS A 156 9.03 -14.38 -5.67
C HIS A 156 9.82 -15.06 -4.54
N GLN A 157 9.41 -14.84 -3.28
CA GLN A 157 10.10 -15.37 -2.09
C GLN A 157 9.51 -16.69 -1.62
N SER A 158 8.38 -17.13 -2.18
CA SER A 158 7.74 -18.38 -1.79
C SER A 158 8.65 -19.57 -2.08
N ARG A 159 8.95 -20.34 -1.04
CA ARG A 159 9.74 -21.57 -1.15
C ARG A 159 8.90 -22.77 -1.57
N THR A 160 7.59 -22.70 -1.36
CA THR A 160 6.65 -23.81 -1.46
C THR A 160 5.67 -23.70 -2.62
N CYS A 161 5.50 -22.50 -3.19
CA CYS A 161 4.73 -22.32 -4.42
C CYS A 161 5.47 -21.44 -5.41
N ARG A 162 5.70 -22.00 -6.61
CA ARG A 162 6.29 -21.28 -7.74
C ARG A 162 5.36 -21.27 -8.96
N LEU A 163 4.11 -21.71 -8.77
CA LEU A 163 3.14 -21.79 -9.85
C LEU A 163 2.85 -20.38 -10.37
N ARG A 164 2.86 -20.24 -11.70
CA ARG A 164 2.44 -19.04 -12.42
C ARG A 164 1.43 -19.45 -13.48
N PRO A 165 0.14 -19.53 -13.14
CA PRO A 165 -0.89 -19.87 -14.09
C PRO A 165 -1.00 -18.80 -15.20
N ASP A 166 -1.67 -19.15 -16.29
CA ASP A 166 -2.03 -18.19 -17.32
C ASP A 166 -3.09 -17.18 -16.82
N GLY A 167 -3.28 -16.09 -17.57
CA GLY A 167 -4.20 -15.02 -17.18
C GLY A 167 -5.67 -15.42 -17.10
N ASP A 168 -6.15 -16.37 -17.92
CA ASP A 168 -7.55 -16.84 -17.83
C ASP A 168 -7.77 -17.60 -16.53
N THR A 169 -6.84 -18.48 -16.18
CA THR A 169 -6.85 -19.20 -14.89
C THR A 169 -6.81 -18.23 -13.71
N ILE A 170 -5.90 -17.24 -13.74
CA ILE A 170 -5.80 -16.23 -12.68
C ILE A 170 -7.12 -15.48 -12.50
N ARG A 171 -7.74 -15.02 -13.59
CA ARG A 171 -9.01 -14.28 -13.52
C ARG A 171 -10.16 -15.14 -13.02
N ALA A 172 -10.25 -16.40 -13.44
CA ALA A 172 -11.29 -17.31 -12.96
C ALA A 172 -11.18 -17.56 -11.45
N GLU A 173 -9.96 -17.77 -10.95
CA GLU A 173 -9.68 -17.94 -9.52
C GLU A 173 -9.99 -16.66 -8.72
N ALA A 174 -9.62 -15.50 -9.25
CA ALA A 174 -9.93 -14.21 -8.65
C ALA A 174 -11.45 -13.99 -8.54
N GLU A 175 -12.18 -14.17 -9.65
CA GLU A 175 -13.64 -14.00 -9.69
C GLU A 175 -14.32 -14.91 -8.65
N MET A 176 -13.90 -16.18 -8.56
CA MET A 176 -14.42 -17.11 -7.56
C MET A 176 -14.20 -16.63 -6.12
N PHE A 177 -13.00 -16.16 -5.80
CA PHE A 177 -12.70 -15.62 -4.48
C PHE A 177 -13.54 -14.37 -4.17
N LEU A 178 -13.61 -13.43 -5.13
CA LEU A 178 -14.36 -12.18 -4.99
C LEU A 178 -15.85 -12.45 -4.77
N ASP A 179 -16.45 -13.35 -5.55
CA ASP A 179 -17.87 -13.69 -5.45
C ASP A 179 -18.21 -14.36 -4.11
N MET A 180 -17.35 -15.25 -3.62
CA MET A 180 -17.53 -15.90 -2.32
C MET A 180 -17.48 -14.89 -1.16
N LEU A 181 -16.53 -13.95 -1.21
CA LEU A 181 -16.43 -12.90 -0.20
C LEU A 181 -17.57 -11.89 -0.33
N GLU A 182 -17.98 -11.52 -1.54
CA GLU A 182 -19.12 -10.62 -1.75
C GLU A 182 -20.41 -11.22 -1.17
N ALA A 183 -20.67 -12.50 -1.44
CA ALA A 183 -21.80 -13.21 -0.86
C ALA A 183 -21.73 -13.27 0.68
N HIS A 184 -20.54 -13.42 1.25
CA HIS A 184 -20.37 -13.52 2.70
C HIS A 184 -20.31 -12.17 3.43
N TYR A 185 -19.79 -11.11 2.84
CA TYR A 185 -19.59 -9.81 3.51
C TYR A 185 -20.54 -8.72 3.00
N GLY A 186 -21.24 -8.97 1.90
CA GLY A 186 -22.18 -8.03 1.29
C GLY A 186 -21.53 -6.90 0.49
N ARG A 187 -20.20 -6.93 0.34
CA ARG A 187 -19.41 -5.96 -0.43
C ARG A 187 -18.33 -6.69 -1.20
N ARG A 188 -18.21 -6.44 -2.50
CA ARG A 188 -17.16 -7.03 -3.34
C ARG A 188 -15.78 -6.58 -2.85
N PRO A 189 -14.80 -7.50 -2.71
CA PRO A 189 -13.46 -7.10 -2.33
C PRO A 189 -12.79 -6.20 -3.39
N VAL A 190 -11.88 -5.35 -2.92
CA VAL A 190 -10.94 -4.63 -3.78
C VAL A 190 -9.81 -5.59 -4.16
N VAL A 191 -9.29 -5.51 -5.38
CA VAL A 191 -8.11 -6.30 -5.79
C VAL A 191 -6.86 -5.45 -5.68
N TYR A 192 -5.92 -5.87 -4.84
CA TYR A 192 -4.58 -5.34 -4.84
C TYR A 192 -3.69 -6.10 -5.83
N THR A 193 -2.80 -5.37 -6.51
CA THR A 193 -1.85 -6.00 -7.42
C THR A 193 -0.62 -5.12 -7.75
N THR A 194 0.39 -5.75 -8.33
CA THR A 194 1.66 -5.16 -8.75
C THR A 194 1.75 -5.00 -10.27
N VAL A 195 2.67 -4.15 -10.74
CA VAL A 195 2.80 -3.77 -12.17
C VAL A 195 2.96 -5.00 -13.06
N ASP A 196 3.94 -5.86 -12.76
CA ASP A 196 4.24 -7.03 -13.58
C ASP A 196 3.12 -8.07 -13.52
N PHE A 197 2.49 -8.24 -12.36
CA PHE A 197 1.36 -9.14 -12.21
C PHE A 197 0.18 -8.66 -13.04
N PHE A 198 -0.18 -7.38 -12.94
CA PHE A 198 -1.28 -6.78 -13.69
C PHE A 198 -1.09 -6.96 -15.21
N ALA A 199 0.10 -6.64 -15.72
CA ALA A 199 0.41 -6.73 -17.15
C ALA A 199 0.35 -8.17 -17.67
N HIS A 200 0.86 -9.14 -16.90
CA HIS A 200 0.84 -10.55 -17.29
C HIS A 200 -0.57 -11.16 -17.17
N SER A 201 -1.21 -10.98 -16.01
CA SER A 201 -2.49 -11.63 -15.71
C SER A 201 -3.67 -11.04 -16.45
N GLY A 202 -3.61 -9.79 -16.91
CA GLY A 202 -4.77 -9.07 -17.45
C GLY A 202 -5.92 -8.98 -16.45
N ILE A 203 -5.60 -8.85 -15.16
CA ILE A 203 -6.57 -8.84 -14.05
C ILE A 203 -7.59 -7.69 -14.16
N ASP A 204 -7.26 -6.64 -14.91
CA ASP A 204 -8.13 -5.50 -15.23
C ASP A 204 -9.35 -5.85 -16.08
N ARG A 205 -9.37 -7.03 -16.68
CA ARG A 205 -10.54 -7.55 -17.40
C ARG A 205 -11.63 -8.08 -16.47
N LEU A 206 -11.36 -8.21 -15.16
CA LEU A 206 -12.40 -8.51 -14.18
C LEU A 206 -13.44 -7.39 -14.15
N ARG A 207 -14.72 -7.77 -14.22
CA ARG A 207 -15.81 -6.80 -14.22
C ARG A 207 -16.10 -6.33 -12.80
N ASN A 208 -16.68 -5.13 -12.69
CA ASN A 208 -17.14 -4.56 -11.42
C ASN A 208 -16.07 -4.57 -10.31
N THR A 209 -14.79 -4.52 -10.68
CA THR A 209 -13.68 -4.69 -9.76
C THR A 209 -12.99 -3.35 -9.51
N GLU A 210 -12.86 -3.01 -8.23
CA GLU A 210 -12.07 -1.88 -7.78
C GLU A 210 -10.63 -2.31 -7.54
N PHE A 211 -9.66 -1.46 -7.90
CA PHE A 211 -8.25 -1.80 -7.81
C PHE A 211 -7.50 -0.94 -6.79
N TRP A 212 -6.66 -1.61 -6.02
CA TRP A 212 -5.58 -1.03 -5.23
C TRP A 212 -4.26 -1.31 -5.96
N LEU A 213 -3.73 -0.31 -6.65
CA LEU A 213 -2.56 -0.48 -7.51
C LEU A 213 -1.28 -0.09 -6.78
N ARG A 214 -0.28 -0.96 -6.80
CA ARG A 214 1.06 -0.62 -6.31
C ARG A 214 1.89 0.07 -7.38
N SER A 215 2.28 1.31 -7.13
CA SER A 215 3.23 2.03 -7.99
C SER A 215 4.12 2.95 -7.18
N VAL A 216 5.34 2.50 -6.89
CA VAL A 216 6.29 3.23 -6.04
C VAL A 216 7.25 4.13 -6.83
N ALA A 217 7.19 4.08 -8.16
CA ALA A 217 8.11 4.79 -9.05
C ALA A 217 7.40 5.40 -10.28
N GLY A 218 6.16 5.83 -10.11
CA GLY A 218 5.37 6.47 -11.17
C GLY A 218 3.91 6.65 -10.77
N HIS A 219 3.22 7.65 -11.32
CA HIS A 219 1.80 7.84 -11.00
C HIS A 219 0.98 6.70 -11.65
N PRO A 220 -0.07 6.14 -10.99
CA PRO A 220 -0.82 5.00 -11.54
C PRO A 220 -1.38 5.22 -12.95
N ARG A 221 -1.80 6.45 -13.30
CA ARG A 221 -2.22 6.78 -14.68
C ARG A 221 -1.15 6.56 -15.76
N GLN A 222 0.12 6.61 -15.40
CA GLN A 222 1.25 6.39 -16.30
C GLN A 222 1.67 4.92 -16.29
N VAL A 223 1.71 4.32 -15.10
CA VAL A 223 2.18 2.93 -14.90
C VAL A 223 1.13 1.90 -15.33
N TYR A 224 -0.15 2.25 -15.22
CA TYR A 224 -1.30 1.44 -15.63
C TYR A 224 -2.20 2.23 -16.59
N PRO A 225 -1.78 2.45 -17.86
CA PRO A 225 -2.54 3.26 -18.81
C PRO A 225 -3.96 2.73 -19.01
N GLY A 226 -4.96 3.60 -18.83
CA GLY A 226 -6.37 3.26 -18.98
C GLY A 226 -7.02 2.54 -17.79
N ALA A 227 -6.23 2.06 -16.82
CA ALA A 227 -6.77 1.40 -15.64
C ALA A 227 -7.42 2.41 -14.67
N PHE A 228 -8.60 2.06 -14.18
CA PHE A 228 -9.20 2.75 -13.04
C PHE A 228 -8.61 2.20 -11.74
N TRP A 229 -8.26 3.08 -10.81
CA TRP A 229 -7.75 2.70 -9.49
C TRP A 229 -8.52 3.45 -8.41
N THR A 230 -8.81 2.75 -7.32
CA THR A 230 -9.45 3.26 -6.08
C THR A 230 -8.41 3.64 -5.05
N PHE A 231 -7.43 2.77 -4.86
CA PHE A 231 -6.30 3.00 -3.96
C PHE A 231 -4.98 2.91 -4.71
N TRP A 232 -3.98 3.60 -4.17
CA TRP A 232 -2.64 3.60 -4.69
C TRP A 232 -1.64 3.40 -3.55
N GLN A 233 -0.91 2.27 -3.57
CA GLN A 233 0.28 2.10 -2.72
C GLN A 233 1.47 2.78 -3.40
N TYR A 234 1.96 3.86 -2.78
CA TYR A 234 2.94 4.74 -3.40
C TYR A 234 4.35 4.62 -2.81
N THR A 235 4.50 3.92 -1.69
CA THR A 235 5.82 3.57 -1.12
C THR A 235 5.68 2.40 -0.17
N GLY A 236 6.74 1.60 -0.06
CA GLY A 236 6.90 0.58 0.98
C GLY A 236 7.98 0.92 2.01
N THR A 237 8.44 2.16 2.00
CA THR A 237 9.52 2.67 2.87
C THR A 237 9.09 3.90 3.66
N GLY A 238 7.77 4.05 3.84
CA GLY A 238 7.15 5.15 4.57
C GLY A 238 7.47 5.12 6.06
N ILE A 239 7.42 6.30 6.69
CA ILE A 239 7.69 6.50 8.11
C ILE A 239 6.50 7.26 8.69
N VAL A 240 5.72 6.58 9.54
CA VAL A 240 4.49 7.10 10.14
C VAL A 240 4.64 7.09 11.67
N PRO A 241 4.32 8.20 12.37
CA PRO A 241 4.23 8.19 13.82
C PRO A 241 3.30 7.06 14.31
N GLY A 242 3.81 6.25 15.24
CA GLY A 242 3.10 5.11 15.84
C GLY A 242 3.43 3.76 15.21
N VAL A 243 4.20 3.73 14.11
CA VAL A 243 4.73 2.49 13.52
C VAL A 243 6.25 2.47 13.65
N THR A 244 6.79 1.37 14.17
CA THR A 244 8.24 1.18 14.23
C THR A 244 8.75 0.64 12.90
N GLY A 245 9.67 1.37 12.26
CA GLY A 245 10.26 0.95 10.99
C GLY A 245 9.43 1.34 9.76
N PRO A 246 9.75 0.76 8.58
CA PRO A 246 9.07 1.08 7.34
C PRO A 246 7.64 0.54 7.30
N VAL A 247 6.73 1.32 6.72
CA VAL A 247 5.35 0.93 6.48
C VAL A 247 4.91 1.33 5.08
N ASP A 248 4.04 0.52 4.50
CA ASP A 248 3.44 0.79 3.21
C ASP A 248 2.43 1.94 3.34
N LEU A 249 2.53 2.93 2.46
CA LEU A 249 1.65 4.09 2.46
C LEU A 249 0.77 4.12 1.23
N ASN A 250 -0.48 4.48 1.47
CA ASN A 250 -1.55 4.44 0.49
C ASN A 250 -2.29 5.76 0.42
N VAL A 251 -2.87 6.05 -0.73
CA VAL A 251 -3.87 7.10 -0.90
C VAL A 251 -5.15 6.55 -1.51
N PHE A 252 -6.28 7.13 -1.12
CA PHE A 252 -7.56 6.95 -1.79
C PHE A 252 -7.74 8.03 -2.87
N ARG A 253 -8.28 7.65 -4.04
CA ARG A 253 -8.27 8.49 -5.26
C ARG A 253 -9.05 9.81 -5.17
N ALA A 254 -10.04 9.90 -4.28
CA ALA A 254 -11.09 10.91 -4.34
C ALA A 254 -11.11 11.85 -3.12
N SER A 255 -12.09 12.75 -3.08
CA SER A 255 -12.26 13.75 -2.02
C SER A 255 -12.69 13.13 -0.68
N PRO A 256 -12.56 13.87 0.44
CA PRO A 256 -13.01 13.41 1.76
C PRO A 256 -14.49 13.04 1.80
N GLU A 257 -15.36 13.76 1.10
CA GLU A 257 -16.81 13.48 1.05
C GLU A 257 -17.10 12.18 0.29
N ILE A 258 -16.39 11.96 -0.83
CA ILE A 258 -16.49 10.70 -1.58
C ILE A 258 -15.98 9.55 -0.72
N TRP A 259 -14.88 9.74 0.01
CA TRP A 259 -14.37 8.75 0.96
C TRP A 259 -15.39 8.39 2.04
N GLN A 260 -16.03 9.38 2.66
CA GLN A 260 -17.06 9.16 3.68
C GLN A 260 -18.29 8.41 3.15
N ARG A 261 -18.59 8.46 1.85
CA ARG A 261 -19.65 7.67 1.23
C ARG A 261 -19.17 6.28 0.84
N TRP A 262 -17.98 6.18 0.27
CA TRP A 262 -17.39 4.92 -0.19
C TRP A 262 -17.10 3.97 0.98
N ALA A 263 -16.65 4.50 2.12
CA ALA A 263 -16.31 3.72 3.30
C ALA A 263 -17.52 3.40 4.22
N ARG A 264 -18.75 3.59 3.75
CA ARG A 264 -19.97 3.18 4.47
C ARG A 264 -20.39 1.76 4.12
#